data_AF-A0A3P8QH13-F1
#
_entry.id   AF-A0A3P8QH13-F1
#
_cell.length_a   1.000
_cell.length_b   1.000
_cell.length_c   1.000
_cell.angle_alpha   90.00
_cell.angle_beta   90.00
_cell.angle_gamma   90.00
#
_symmetry.space_group_name_H-M   'P 1'
#
loop_
_entity.id
_entity.type
_entity.pdbx_description
1 polymer ?
#
loop_
_entity_poly.entity_id
_entity_poly.type
_entity_poly.pdbx_seq_one_letter_code
_entity_poly.pdbx_strand_id
1 'polypeptide(L)'
;IQKVAPKWLLRSVSRAVDLIMAHFGSSRDPEEKMRLGNSSYSPTIAGLVLEHLCPTIQDILEDGLRDHKLDFIIGQRRNHAWSVVETSTRIAVSLSKTCQ
;
A
#
# COMPACT_ATOMS: atom_id res chain seq x y z
N ILE A 1 -15.63 -13.64 -14.15
CA ILE A 1 -14.41 -13.17 -14.85
C ILE A 1 -13.53 -12.53 -13.80
N GLN A 2 -12.45 -13.20 -13.40
CA GLN A 2 -11.51 -12.65 -12.41
C GLN A 2 -10.73 -11.53 -13.11
N LYS A 3 -10.91 -10.28 -12.67
CA LYS A 3 -10.15 -9.15 -13.22
C LYS A 3 -8.69 -9.38 -12.87
N VAL A 4 -7.90 -9.75 -13.88
CA VAL A 4 -6.44 -9.82 -13.78
C VAL A 4 -5.95 -8.39 -13.75
N ALA A 5 -5.21 -8.03 -12.69
CA ALA A 5 -4.60 -6.71 -12.60
C ALA A 5 -3.73 -6.44 -13.84
N PRO A 6 -3.76 -5.23 -14.41
CA PRO A 6 -2.94 -4.85 -15.54
C PRO A 6 -1.46 -5.25 -15.34
N LYS A 7 -0.85 -5.85 -16.36
CA LYS A 7 0.56 -6.31 -16.31
C LYS A 7 1.54 -5.18 -15.91
N TRP A 8 1.20 -3.92 -16.20
CA TRP A 8 2.02 -2.77 -15.84
C TRP A 8 1.98 -2.46 -14.33
N LEU A 9 0.84 -2.68 -13.66
CA LEU A 9 0.73 -2.51 -12.20
C LEU A 9 1.65 -3.50 -11.49
N LEU A 10 1.59 -4.78 -11.87
CA LEU A 10 2.43 -5.82 -11.28
C LEU A 10 3.92 -5.53 -11.47
N ARG A 11 4.30 -4.99 -12.63
CA ARG A 11 5.67 -4.54 -12.89
C ARG A 11 6.08 -3.36 -12.01
N SER A 12 5.19 -2.39 -11.79
CA SER A 12 5.46 -1.26 -10.89
C SER A 12 5.64 -1.71 -9.45
N VAL A 13 4.81 -2.66 -8.98
CA VAL A 13 4.95 -3.26 -7.63
C VAL A 13 6.30 -3.95 -7.50
N SER A 14 6.64 -4.83 -8.46
CA SER A 14 7.92 -5.53 -8.45
C SER A 14 9.09 -4.56 -8.33
N ARG A 15 9.09 -3.51 -9.17
CA ARG A 15 10.14 -2.49 -9.16
C ARG A 15 10.23 -1.75 -7.82
N ALA A 16 9.10 -1.35 -7.25
CA ALA A 16 9.08 -0.66 -5.95
C ALA A 16 9.64 -1.56 -4.84
N VAL A 17 9.27 -2.84 -4.83
CA VAL A 17 9.77 -3.82 -3.87
C VAL A 17 11.26 -4.08 -4.07
N ASP A 18 11.73 -4.21 -5.31
CA ASP A 18 13.15 -4.41 -5.62
C ASP A 18 14.03 -3.25 -5.11
N LEU A 19 13.56 -2.01 -5.25
CA LEU A 19 14.27 -0.83 -4.74
C LEU A 19 14.33 -0.81 -3.21
N ILE A 20 13.24 -1.17 -2.54
CA ILE A 20 13.20 -1.29 -1.07
C ILE A 20 14.12 -2.42 -0.60
N MET A 21 14.08 -3.58 -1.26
CA MET A 21 14.97 -4.71 -0.95
C MET A 21 16.44 -4.34 -1.14
N ALA A 22 16.77 -3.58 -2.20
CA ALA A 22 18.13 -3.08 -2.44
C ALA A 22 18.59 -2.15 -1.32
N HIS A 23 17.73 -1.25 -0.84
CA HIS A 23 18.02 -0.37 0.30
C HIS A 23 18.38 -1.17 1.55
N PHE A 24 17.53 -2.13 1.94
CA PHE A 24 17.81 -3.02 3.08
C PHE A 24 18.96 -4.00 2.84
N GLY A 25 19.32 -4.28 1.59
CA GLY A 25 20.44 -5.13 1.20
C GLY A 25 21.81 -4.52 1.51
N SER A 26 21.86 -3.24 1.84
CA SER A 26 23.09 -2.51 2.19
C SER A 26 23.74 -3.02 3.48
N SER A 27 22.98 -3.70 4.35
CA SER A 27 23.49 -4.33 5.56
C SER A 27 22.90 -5.72 5.79
N ARG A 28 23.71 -6.62 6.34
CA ARG A 28 23.27 -7.95 6.81
C ARG A 28 22.97 -7.95 8.31
N ASP A 29 23.36 -6.90 9.01
CA ASP A 29 23.16 -6.77 10.45
C ASP A 29 21.70 -6.35 10.76
N PRO A 30 21.01 -7.04 11.70
CA PRO A 30 19.62 -6.74 12.03
C PRO A 30 19.39 -5.35 12.62
N GLU A 31 20.32 -4.85 13.43
CA GLU A 31 20.19 -3.53 14.08
C GLU A 31 20.36 -2.41 13.05
N GLU A 32 21.34 -2.56 12.15
CA GLU A 32 21.49 -1.64 11.03
C GLU A 32 20.31 -1.69 10.06
N LYS A 33 19.70 -2.86 9.84
CA LYS A 33 18.45 -2.97 9.07
C LYS A 33 17.28 -2.24 9.74
N MET A 34 17.19 -2.30 11.06
CA MET A 34 16.19 -1.53 11.82
C MET A 34 16.40 -0.02 11.64
N ARG A 35 17.66 0.44 11.65
CA ARG A 35 18.00 1.86 11.38
C ARG A 35 17.67 2.27 9.95
N LEU A 36 17.99 1.43 8.96
CA LEU A 36 17.67 1.65 7.55
C LEU A 36 16.15 1.72 7.29
N GLY A 37 15.35 1.00 8.09
CA GLY A 37 13.88 1.04 8.01
C GLY A 37 13.24 2.19 8.77
N ASN A 38 13.98 2.90 9.63
CA ASN A 38 13.48 4.03 10.38
C ASN A 38 13.68 5.32 9.58
N SER A 39 12.58 5.91 9.11
CA SER A 39 12.60 7.12 8.27
C SER A 39 13.20 8.35 8.95
N SER A 40 13.22 8.40 10.30
CA SER A 40 13.92 9.46 11.03
C SER A 40 15.45 9.35 10.92
N TYR A 41 15.98 8.13 10.78
CA TYR A 41 17.42 7.89 10.61
C TYR A 41 17.82 7.78 9.13
N SER A 42 16.94 7.25 8.28
CA SER A 42 17.16 7.08 6.85
C SER A 42 16.01 7.70 6.06
N PRO A 43 16.13 8.95 5.58
CA PRO A 43 15.07 9.56 4.76
C PRO A 43 14.88 8.84 3.42
N THR A 44 15.88 8.08 2.97
CA THR A 44 15.83 7.29 1.74
C THR A 44 14.70 6.26 1.74
N ILE A 45 14.44 5.57 2.86
CA ILE A 45 13.33 4.61 2.91
C ILE A 45 11.97 5.30 2.75
N ALA A 46 11.82 6.50 3.31
CA ALA A 46 10.59 7.28 3.14
C ALA A 46 10.39 7.69 1.68
N GLY A 47 11.45 8.15 1.00
CA GLY A 47 11.42 8.46 -0.43
C GLY A 47 11.01 7.26 -1.28
N LEU A 48 11.64 6.10 -1.07
CA LEU A 48 11.31 4.87 -1.81
C LEU A 48 9.84 4.45 -1.63
N VAL A 49 9.30 4.57 -0.42
CA VAL A 49 7.91 4.24 -0.14
C VAL A 49 6.97 5.28 -0.78
N LEU A 50 7.20 6.56 -0.54
CA LEU A 50 6.30 7.63 -1.00
C LEU A 50 6.30 7.81 -2.52
N GLU A 51 7.45 7.63 -3.18
CA GLU A 51 7.60 7.88 -4.62
C GLU A 51 7.31 6.65 -5.49
N HIS A 52 7.40 5.43 -4.93
CA HIS A 52 7.24 4.20 -5.73
C HIS A 52 6.14 3.29 -5.21
N LEU A 53 6.10 3.05 -3.90
CA LEU A 53 5.16 2.09 -3.34
C LEU A 53 3.75 2.69 -3.18
N CYS A 54 3.64 3.88 -2.59
CA CYS A 54 2.38 4.58 -2.39
C CYS A 54 1.57 4.80 -3.69
N PRO A 55 2.14 5.39 -4.77
CA PRO A 55 1.39 5.56 -6.01
C PRO A 55 1.01 4.23 -6.64
N THR A 56 1.87 3.22 -6.57
CA THR A 56 1.54 1.89 -7.10
C THR A 56 0.37 1.24 -6.36
N ILE A 57 0.31 1.36 -5.03
CA ILE A 57 -0.82 0.86 -4.24
C ILE A 57 -2.10 1.65 -4.55
N GLN A 58 -1.98 2.97 -4.71
CA GLN A 58 -3.10 3.81 -5.12
C GLN A 58 -3.66 3.37 -6.48
N ASP A 59 -2.80 3.17 -7.48
CA ASP A 59 -3.20 2.70 -8.80
C ASP A 59 -3.91 1.34 -8.74
N ILE A 60 -3.50 0.45 -7.83
CA ILE A 60 -4.17 -0.85 -7.60
C ILE A 60 -5.55 -0.66 -6.96
N LEU A 61 -5.67 0.24 -5.99
CA LEU A 61 -6.96 0.52 -5.32
C LEU A 61 -7.94 1.23 -6.25
N GLU A 62 -7.43 2.00 -7.21
CA GLU A 62 -8.22 2.68 -8.24
C GLU A 62 -8.51 1.78 -9.45
N ASP A 63 -7.69 0.74 -9.70
CA ASP A 63 -7.91 -0.22 -10.78
C ASP A 63 -9.25 -0.94 -10.64
N GLY A 64 -10.20 -0.58 -11.50
CA GLY A 64 -11.54 -1.14 -11.50
C GLY A 64 -12.48 -0.59 -10.42
N LEU A 65 -12.08 0.46 -9.70
CA LEU A 65 -12.97 1.24 -8.84
C LEU A 65 -13.99 1.98 -9.71
N ARG A 66 -15.28 1.92 -9.33
CA ARG A 66 -16.31 2.69 -10.05
C ARG A 66 -16.08 4.16 -9.74
N ASP A 67 -16.10 5.05 -10.74
CA ASP A 67 -15.89 6.48 -10.52
C ASP A 67 -16.85 7.08 -9.47
N HIS A 68 -18.06 6.53 -9.38
CA HIS A 68 -19.08 6.98 -8.45
C HIS A 68 -19.82 5.82 -7.77
N LYS A 69 -20.20 6.02 -6.51
CA LYS A 69 -21.11 5.15 -5.75
C LYS A 69 -22.32 5.97 -5.31
N LEU A 70 -23.48 5.34 -5.33
CA LEU A 70 -24.69 5.90 -4.75
C LEU A 70 -24.65 5.67 -3.23
N ASP A 71 -24.65 6.78 -2.49
CA ASP A 71 -24.85 6.85 -1.05
C ASP A 71 -26.31 7.21 -0.79
N PHE A 72 -26.99 6.49 0.11
CA PHE A 72 -28.41 6.70 0.40
C PHE A 72 -28.71 8.01 1.14
N ILE A 73 -27.71 8.57 1.83
CA ILE A 73 -27.86 9.81 2.61
C ILE A 73 -27.37 11.00 1.78
N ILE A 74 -26.29 10.83 1.00
CA ILE A 74 -25.62 11.95 0.32
C ILE A 74 -25.82 11.94 -1.22
N GLY A 75 -26.37 10.88 -1.80
CA GLY A 75 -26.54 10.75 -3.26
C GLY A 75 -25.28 10.26 -3.97
N GLN A 76 -24.97 10.77 -5.16
CA GLN A 76 -23.80 10.31 -5.94
C GLN A 76 -22.49 10.87 -5.37
N ARG A 77 -21.63 10.00 -4.83
CA ARG A 77 -20.29 10.34 -4.31
C ARG A 77 -19.21 9.74 -5.22
N ARG A 78 -18.10 10.45 -5.42
CA ARG A 78 -16.90 9.87 -6.05
C ARG A 78 -16.32 8.80 -5.13
N ASN A 79 -15.95 7.65 -5.70
CA ASN A 79 -15.19 6.67 -4.94
C ASN A 79 -13.72 7.03 -5.02
N HIS A 80 -13.08 7.10 -3.87
CA HIS A 80 -11.64 7.26 -3.76
C HIS A 80 -11.02 5.98 -3.22
N ALA A 81 -9.72 5.76 -3.46
CA ALA A 81 -8.97 4.65 -2.88
C ALA A 81 -9.18 4.54 -1.35
N TRP A 82 -9.30 5.68 -0.66
CA TRP A 82 -9.62 5.74 0.77
C TRP A 82 -10.95 5.08 1.15
N SER A 83 -11.98 5.15 0.29
CA SER A 83 -13.26 4.47 0.54
C SER A 83 -13.12 2.94 0.53
N VAL A 84 -12.19 2.41 -0.28
CA VAL A 84 -11.85 0.98 -0.29
C VAL A 84 -11.14 0.59 0.99
N VAL A 85 -10.16 1.41 1.40
CA VAL A 85 -9.45 1.22 2.68
C VAL A 85 -10.45 1.21 3.83
N GLU A 86 -11.28 2.24 3.96
CA GLU A 86 -12.28 2.36 5.02
C GLU A 86 -13.25 1.16 5.04
N THR A 87 -13.68 0.68 3.88
CA THR A 87 -14.59 -0.48 3.80
C THR A 87 -13.88 -1.77 4.20
N SER A 88 -12.61 -1.92 3.86
CA SER A 88 -11.81 -3.13 4.16
C SER A 88 -11.32 -3.16 5.61
N THR A 89 -11.13 -2.00 6.23
CA THR A 89 -10.67 -1.85 7.62
C THR A 89 -11.81 -1.64 8.61
N ARG A 90 -13.06 -1.45 8.14
CA ARG A 90 -14.25 -1.58 8.99
C ARG A 90 -14.16 -2.91 9.69
N ILE A 91 -14.20 -2.85 11.02
CA ILE A 91 -13.96 -3.93 11.98
C ILE A 91 -14.56 -5.25 11.48
N ALA A 92 -13.80 -5.99 10.68
CA ALA A 92 -13.78 -7.41 10.79
C ALA A 92 -13.12 -7.63 12.13
N VAL A 93 -13.87 -8.18 13.07
CA VAL A 93 -13.34 -8.76 14.29
C VAL A 93 -12.37 -9.87 13.84
N SER A 94 -11.16 -9.50 13.43
CA SER A 94 -10.05 -10.42 13.23
C SER A 94 -9.58 -10.78 14.63
N LEU A 95 -10.35 -11.68 15.23
CA LEU A 95 -10.09 -12.39 16.46
C LEU A 95 -8.76 -13.13 16.33
N SER A 96 -7.73 -12.51 16.88
CA SER A 96 -6.69 -13.13 17.71
C SER A 96 -5.89 -11.95 18.28
N LYS A 97 -6.19 -11.44 19.48
CA LYS A 97 -5.86 -12.11 20.75
C LYS A 97 -4.70 -13.08 20.56
N THR A 98 -3.48 -12.56 20.63
CA THR A 98 -2.40 -13.01 21.54
C THR A 98 -1.10 -12.33 21.13
N CYS A 99 -0.70 -11.32 21.88
CA CYS A 99 0.62 -11.34 22.51
C CYS A 99 0.42 -10.70 23.88
N GLN A 100 0.32 -11.58 24.85
CA GLN A 100 0.55 -11.31 26.26
C GLN A 100 2.03 -11.00 26.46
#